data_AF-A0A7S3DEQ9-F1
#
_entry.id   AF-A0A7S3DEQ9-F1
#
_cell.length_a   1.000
_cell.length_b   1.000
_cell.length_c   1.000
_cell.angle_alpha   90.00
_cell.angle_beta   90.00
_cell.angle_gamma   90.00
#
_symmetry.space_group_name_H-M   'P 1'
#
loop_
_entity.id
_entity.type
_entity.pdbx_description
1 polymer ?
#
loop_
_entity_poly.entity_id
_entity_poly.type
_entity_poly.pdbx_seq_one_letter_code
_entity_poly.pdbx_strand_id
1 'polypeptide(L)'
;VIEYSWGDPVDICELPCDYVFMSEVVYKAELFDLQVASYKAICEENIKKFGKAPPFYIGHESRSFEEIEFFEKMREIFDMKMLPLDDMPQKYEDDISIFYCEFLQK
;
A
#
# COMPACT_ATOMS: atom_id res chain seq x y z
N VAL A 1 5.06 -14.86 -12.09
CA VAL A 1 5.69 -13.56 -11.79
C VAL A 1 5.21 -12.61 -12.87
N ILE A 2 4.67 -11.46 -12.48
CA ILE A 2 4.21 -10.41 -13.39
C ILE A 2 5.13 -9.22 -13.13
N GLU A 3 5.62 -8.58 -14.19
CA GLU A 3 6.40 -7.35 -14.09
C GLU A 3 5.45 -6.15 -14.16
N TYR A 4 5.57 -5.23 -13.22
CA TYR A 4 4.74 -4.02 -13.15
C TYR A 4 5.58 -2.87 -12.60
N SER A 5 5.58 -1.74 -13.30
CA SER A 5 6.24 -0.52 -12.82
C SER A 5 5.21 0.44 -12.23
N TRP A 6 5.64 1.21 -11.23
CA TRP A 6 4.79 2.24 -10.64
C TRP A 6 4.37 3.27 -11.70
N GLY A 7 3.06 3.49 -11.84
CA GLY A 7 2.44 4.40 -12.79
C GLY A 7 2.01 3.74 -14.10
N ASP A 8 2.39 2.48 -14.34
CA ASP A 8 1.93 1.75 -15.52
C ASP A 8 0.42 1.44 -15.43
N PRO A 9 -0.28 1.32 -16.58
CA PRO A 9 -1.66 0.87 -16.61
C PRO A 9 -1.82 -0.47 -15.88
N VAL A 10 -2.88 -0.59 -15.08
CA VAL A 10 -3.16 -1.82 -14.32
C VAL A 10 -3.85 -2.84 -15.23
N ASP A 11 -3.05 -3.69 -15.88
CA ASP A 11 -3.51 -4.88 -16.59
C ASP A 11 -3.29 -6.18 -15.80
N ILE A 12 -2.62 -6.09 -14.65
CA ILE A 12 -2.18 -7.22 -13.82
C ILE A 12 -3.31 -7.90 -13.02
N CYS A 13 -4.47 -7.25 -12.89
CA CYS A 13 -5.63 -7.79 -12.17
C CYS A 13 -6.47 -8.69 -13.09
N GLU A 14 -5.94 -9.86 -13.47
CA GLU A 14 -6.68 -10.88 -14.23
C GLU A 14 -7.64 -11.71 -13.35
N LEU A 15 -7.29 -11.84 -12.06
CA LEU A 15 -8.07 -12.52 -11.03
C LEU A 15 -8.39 -11.55 -9.89
N PRO A 16 -9.46 -11.80 -9.11
CA PRO A 16 -9.80 -10.96 -7.97
C PRO A 16 -8.63 -10.93 -6.99
N CYS A 17 -8.12 -9.72 -6.73
CA CYS A 17 -7.15 -9.49 -5.68
C CYS A 17 -7.91 -9.44 -4.35
N ASP A 18 -7.57 -10.37 -3.43
CA ASP A 18 -8.17 -10.40 -2.09
C ASP A 18 -7.43 -9.50 -1.10
N TYR A 19 -6.14 -9.28 -1.32
CA TYR A 19 -5.30 -8.33 -0.57
C TYR A 19 -4.02 -8.04 -1.35
N VAL A 20 -3.42 -6.88 -1.08
CA VAL A 20 -2.07 -6.53 -1.52
C VAL A 20 -1.16 -6.47 -0.30
N PHE A 21 -0.01 -7.12 -0.37
CA PHE A 21 1.03 -7.06 0.66
C PHE A 21 2.27 -6.37 0.11
N MET A 22 2.80 -5.42 0.86
CA MET A 22 3.96 -4.62 0.48
C MET A 22 4.93 -4.55 1.65
N SER A 23 6.21 -4.65 1.36
CA SER A 23 7.28 -4.58 2.35
C SER A 23 8.43 -3.78 1.74
N GLU A 24 8.97 -2.82 2.49
CA GLU A 24 10.16 -2.04 2.09
C GLU A 24 9.97 -1.25 0.77
N VAL A 25 8.78 -0.69 0.52
CA VAL A 25 8.49 0.07 -0.71
C VAL A 25 8.61 1.59 -0.54
N VAL A 26 8.70 2.07 0.70
CA VAL A 26 8.71 3.51 1.05
C VAL A 26 10.13 3.99 1.32
N TYR A 27 10.91 4.24 0.26
CA TYR A 27 12.32 4.63 0.41
C TYR A 27 12.85 5.59 -0.67
N LYS A 28 12.04 5.94 -1.67
CA LYS A 28 12.41 6.84 -2.76
C LYS A 28 11.31 7.88 -2.97
N ALA A 29 11.55 9.09 -2.47
CA ALA A 29 10.57 10.17 -2.48
C ALA A 29 10.10 10.51 -3.90
N GLU A 30 11.00 10.43 -4.89
CA GLU A 30 10.69 10.68 -6.30
C GLU A 30 9.67 9.70 -6.91
N LEU A 31 9.39 8.58 -6.23
CA LEU A 31 8.43 7.57 -6.69
C LEU A 31 7.09 7.64 -5.94
N PHE A 32 6.95 8.42 -4.88
CA PHE A 32 5.76 8.38 -4.02
C PHE A 32 4.46 8.67 -4.78
N ASP A 33 4.44 9.68 -5.64
CA ASP A 33 3.26 10.00 -6.45
C ASP A 33 2.87 8.84 -7.37
N LEU A 34 3.85 8.23 -8.04
CA LEU A 34 3.61 7.10 -8.94
C LEU A 34 3.15 5.85 -8.18
N GLN A 35 3.73 5.58 -7.01
CA GLN A 35 3.33 4.47 -6.14
C GLN A 35 1.89 4.62 -5.68
N VAL A 36 1.56 5.79 -5.10
CA VAL A 36 0.22 6.09 -4.60
C VAL A 36 -0.83 6.04 -5.73
N ALA A 37 -0.50 6.57 -6.91
CA ALA A 37 -1.35 6.47 -8.10
C ALA A 37 -1.58 5.01 -8.54
N SER A 38 -0.55 4.18 -8.47
CA SER A 38 -0.65 2.75 -8.81
C SER A 38 -1.57 2.01 -7.86
N TYR A 39 -1.45 2.24 -6.56
CA TYR A 39 -2.31 1.61 -5.56
C TYR A 39 -3.78 1.97 -5.76
N LYS A 40 -4.05 3.24 -6.07
CA LYS A 40 -5.39 3.70 -6.45
C LYS A 40 -5.89 2.97 -7.70
N ALA A 41 -5.08 2.92 -8.77
CA ALA A 41 -5.47 2.27 -10.01
C ALA A 41 -5.76 0.78 -9.82
N ILE A 42 -4.99 0.08 -8.97
CA ILE A 42 -5.23 -1.32 -8.61
C ILE A 42 -6.60 -1.46 -7.93
N CYS A 43 -6.93 -0.58 -6.99
CA CYS A 43 -8.23 -0.60 -6.32
C CYS A 43 -9.37 -0.37 -7.31
N GLU A 44 -9.26 0.65 -8.16
CA GLU A 44 -10.29 1.01 -9.15
C GLU A 44 -10.53 -0.11 -10.16
N GLU A 45 -9.46 -0.72 -10.68
CA GLU A 45 -9.58 -1.82 -11.64
C GLU A 45 -10.16 -3.08 -10.99
N ASN A 46 -9.79 -3.39 -9.74
CA ASN A 46 -10.35 -4.52 -9.00
C ASN A 46 -11.84 -4.28 -8.67
N ILE A 47 -12.24 -3.05 -8.33
CA ILE A 47 -13.66 -2.69 -8.17
C ILE A 47 -14.40 -2.88 -9.49
N LYS A 48 -13.86 -2.36 -10.59
CA LYS A 48 -14.49 -2.43 -11.91
C LYS A 48 -14.71 -3.86 -12.39
N LYS A 49 -13.72 -4.75 -12.17
CA LYS A 49 -13.78 -6.14 -12.61
C LYS A 49 -14.53 -7.06 -11.64
N PHE A 50 -14.38 -6.84 -10.33
CA PHE A 50 -14.79 -7.80 -9.30
C PHE A 50 -15.68 -7.22 -8.19
N GLY A 51 -16.00 -5.93 -8.26
CA GLY A 51 -16.96 -5.27 -7.37
C GLY A 51 -16.42 -4.88 -5.98
N LYS A 52 -15.12 -5.10 -5.70
CA LYS A 52 -14.49 -4.74 -4.42
C LYS A 52 -13.06 -4.25 -4.61
N ALA A 53 -12.60 -3.32 -3.78
CA ALA A 53 -11.18 -2.98 -3.67
C ALA A 53 -10.47 -3.97 -2.74
N PRO A 54 -9.23 -4.36 -3.04
CA PRO A 54 -8.43 -5.13 -2.09
C PRO A 54 -7.93 -4.21 -0.96
N PRO A 55 -7.90 -4.67 0.30
CA PRO A 55 -7.14 -4.01 1.33
C PRO A 55 -5.62 -4.14 1.08
N PHE A 56 -4.86 -3.18 1.56
CA PHE A 56 -3.40 -3.18 1.48
C PHE A 56 -2.79 -3.36 2.88
N TYR A 57 -1.72 -4.15 2.94
CA TYR A 57 -0.87 -4.30 4.11
C TYR A 57 0.52 -3.77 3.78
N ILE A 58 0.99 -2.80 4.56
CA ILE A 58 2.27 -2.12 4.34
C ILE A 58 3.15 -2.37 5.55
N GLY A 59 4.15 -3.23 5.39
CA GLY A 59 5.27 -3.34 6.32
C GLY A 59 6.32 -2.28 6.01
N HIS A 60 6.64 -1.45 6.99
CA HIS A 60 7.50 -0.28 6.84
C HIS A 60 8.49 -0.17 8.00
N GLU A 61 9.77 -0.09 7.67
CA GLU A 61 10.81 0.33 8.61
C GLU A 61 11.02 1.85 8.52
N SER A 62 10.88 2.56 9.64
CA SER A 62 11.06 4.02 9.66
C SER A 62 12.52 4.39 9.44
N ARG A 63 12.81 5.14 8.38
CA ARG A 63 14.20 5.44 7.97
C ARG A 63 14.48 6.92 7.76
N SER A 64 13.49 7.72 7.37
CA SER A 64 13.70 9.16 7.12
C SER A 64 12.43 9.98 7.32
N PHE A 65 12.55 11.30 7.41
CA PHE A 65 11.40 12.21 7.48
C PHE A 65 10.60 12.24 6.17
N GLU A 66 11.20 11.87 5.04
CA GLU A 66 10.57 11.93 3.72
C GLU A 66 9.36 10.97 3.62
N GLU A 67 9.38 9.86 4.35
CA GLU A 67 8.27 8.89 4.38
C GLU A 67 6.94 9.49 4.87
N ILE A 68 6.98 10.61 5.62
CA ILE A 68 5.78 11.32 6.06
C ILE A 68 4.96 11.78 4.86
N GLU A 69 5.61 12.31 3.82
CA GLU A 69 4.93 12.77 2.60
C GLU A 69 4.18 11.61 1.92
N PHE A 70 4.80 10.42 1.86
CA PHE A 70 4.15 9.22 1.31
C PHE A 70 2.88 8.88 2.11
N PHE A 71 2.98 8.83 3.44
CA PHE A 71 1.84 8.47 4.29
C PHE A 71 0.74 9.54 4.27
N GLU A 72 1.07 10.82 4.10
CA GLU A 72 0.07 11.88 3.89
C GLU A 72 -0.71 11.66 2.60
N LYS A 73 -0.03 11.41 1.47
CA LYS A 73 -0.68 11.11 0.18
C LYS A 73 -1.53 9.85 0.26
N MET A 74 -1.04 8.80 0.92
CA MET A 74 -1.81 7.57 1.12
C MET A 74 -3.11 7.83 1.89
N ARG A 75 -3.10 8.69 2.92
CA ARG A 75 -4.30 9.02 3.72
C ARG A 75 -5.36 9.82 2.95
N GLU A 76 -4.99 10.46 1.84
CA GLU A 76 -5.99 11.12 0.98
C GLU A 76 -6.90 10.11 0.26
N ILE A 77 -6.34 8.92 0.00
CA ILE A 77 -6.92 7.86 -0.84
C ILE A 77 -7.38 6.66 0.00
N PHE A 78 -6.71 6.37 1.12
CA PHE A 78 -6.96 5.21 1.96
C PHE A 78 -7.24 5.63 3.40
N ASP A 79 -8.18 4.94 4.05
CA ASP A 79 -8.24 4.90 5.50
C ASP A 79 -7.10 4.00 6.00
N MET A 80 -6.21 4.55 6.82
CA MET A 80 -5.00 3.86 7.27
C MET A 80 -5.03 3.66 8.77
N LYS A 81 -4.93 2.41 9.21
CA LYS A 81 -4.74 2.06 10.62
C LYS A 81 -3.43 1.30 10.81
N MET A 82 -2.67 1.70 11.81
CA MET A 82 -1.54 0.91 12.28
C MET A 82 -2.10 -0.30 13.03
N LEU A 83 -1.61 -1.50 12.70
CA LEU A 83 -2.00 -2.72 13.38
C LEU A 83 -1.23 -2.84 14.70
N PRO A 84 -1.85 -3.37 15.77
CA PRO A 84 -1.12 -3.73 16.98
C PRO A 84 -0.08 -4.80 16.66
N LEU A 85 1.12 -4.65 17.21
CA LEU A 85 2.25 -5.55 16.99
C LEU A 85 2.35 -6.64 18.07
N ASP A 86 1.26 -6.88 18.81
CA ASP A 86 1.22 -7.74 20.00
C ASP A 86 1.72 -9.19 19.76
N ASP A 87 1.68 -9.65 18.50
CA ASP A 87 2.12 -10.99 18.07
C ASP A 87 3.41 -10.96 17.20
N MET A 88 4.06 -9.81 17.02
CA MET A 88 5.33 -9.73 16.28
C MET A 88 6.47 -10.31 17.11
N PRO A 89 7.48 -10.95 16.50
CA PRO A 89 8.67 -11.32 17.24
C PRO A 89 9.37 -10.07 17.78
N GLN A 90 9.61 -9.99 19.10
CA GLN A 90 10.27 -8.88 19.81
C GLN A 90 11.43 -8.20 19.09
N LYS A 91 12.23 -8.95 18.32
CA LYS A 91 13.33 -8.40 17.51
C LYS A 91 12.92 -7.44 16.37
N TYR A 92 11.63 -7.32 16.08
CA TYR A 92 11.08 -6.51 14.98
C TYR A 92 10.05 -5.48 15.45
N GLU A 93 9.65 -5.52 16.73
CA GLU A 93 8.61 -4.66 17.30
C GLU A 93 9.02 -3.17 17.31
N ASP A 94 10.31 -2.88 17.46
CA ASP A 94 10.81 -1.52 17.61
C ASP A 94 11.08 -0.80 16.27
N ASP A 95 11.27 -1.55 15.18
CA ASP A 95 11.75 -1.00 13.91
C ASP A 95 10.69 -1.04 12.80
N ILE A 96 9.73 -1.97 12.86
CA ILE A 96 8.78 -2.22 11.77
C ILE A 96 7.35 -1.91 12.20
N SER A 97 6.70 -1.01 11.47
CA SER A 97 5.27 -0.76 11.56
C SER A 97 4.52 -1.54 10.48
N ILE A 98 3.33 -2.05 10.81
CA ILE A 98 2.40 -2.61 9.81
C ILE A 98 1.16 -1.72 9.74
N PHE A 99 0.88 -1.22 8.54
CA PHE A 99 -0.35 -0.49 8.26
C PHE A 99 -1.32 -1.35 7.48
N TYR A 100 -2.58 -1.32 7.87
CA TYR A 100 -3.70 -1.80 7.07
C TYR A 100 -4.40 -0.60 6.44
N CYS A 101 -4.61 -0.66 5.13
CA CYS A 101 -5.18 0.44 4.35
C CYS A 101 -6.43 -0.02 3.60
N GLU A 102 -7.54 0.69 3.81
CA GLU A 102 -8.82 0.49 3.11
C GLU A 102 -9.07 1.62 2.12
N PHE A 103 -9.42 1.27 0.89
CA PHE A 103 -9.66 2.26 -0.15
C PHE A 103 -10.90 3.12 0.17
N LEU A 104 -10.74 4.44 0.19
CA LEU A 104 -11.83 5.39 0.39
C LEU A 104 -12.63 5.48 -0.91
N GLN A 105 -13.81 4.85 -0.94
CA GLN A 105 -14.78 5.04 -2.02
C GLN A 105 -15.44 6.44 -1.88
N LYS A 106 -14.78 7.48 -2.39
CA LYS A 106 -15.33 8.84 -2.48
C LYS A 106 -15.99 9.10 -3.83
#